data_AF-A0A0B7BYB5-F1
#
_entry.id   AF-A0A0B7BYB5-F1
#
_cell.length_a   1.000
_cell.length_b   1.000
_cell.length_c   1.000
_cell.angle_alpha   90.00
_cell.angle_beta   90.00
_cell.angle_gamma   90.00
#
_symmetry.space_group_name_H-M   'P 1'
#
loop_
_entity.id
_entity.type
_entity.pdbx_description
1 polymer ?
#
loop_
_entity_poly.entity_id
_entity_poly.type
_entity_poly.pdbx_seq_one_letter_code
_entity_poly.pdbx_strand_id
1 'polypeptide(L)'
;QNGGIYKVDLTAKNADEMVLYQLTFYTIPGEGHFEVTVTHDLIGNGFSVSDKEISRINKYGNDPACILEKNKQIRQYCYCKNNRH
;
A
#
# COMPACT_ATOMS: atom_id res chain seq x y z
N GLN A 1 -0.19 -32.62 -33.65
CA GLN A 1 0.09 -31.71 -32.52
C GLN A 1 0.10 -30.31 -33.10
N ASN A 2 -1.05 -29.62 -33.07
CA ASN A 2 -1.23 -28.39 -33.83
C ASN A 2 -0.96 -27.19 -32.91
N GLY A 3 0.29 -26.75 -32.90
CA GLY A 3 0.68 -25.47 -32.30
C GLY A 3 0.14 -24.32 -33.14
N GLY A 4 -0.97 -23.73 -32.70
CA GLY A 4 -1.47 -22.48 -33.25
C GLY A 4 -0.67 -21.31 -32.67
N ILE A 5 -0.14 -20.44 -33.53
CA ILE A 5 0.41 -19.15 -33.13
C ILE A 5 -0.78 -18.24 -32.78
N TYR A 6 -0.94 -17.92 -31.50
CA TYR A 6 -1.88 -16.90 -31.08
C TYR A 6 -1.38 -15.53 -31.55
N LYS A 7 -2.10 -14.91 -32.49
CA LYS A 7 -1.90 -13.51 -32.84
C LYS A 7 -2.49 -12.66 -31.72
N VAL A 8 -1.63 -12.17 -30.83
CA VAL A 8 -2.01 -11.17 -29.82
C VAL A 8 -2.04 -9.82 -30.52
N ASP A 9 -3.22 -9.22 -30.59
CA ASP A 9 -3.39 -7.87 -31.13
C ASP A 9 -3.09 -6.84 -30.03
N LEU A 10 -1.89 -6.26 -30.08
CA LEU A 10 -1.41 -5.23 -29.14
C LEU A 10 -1.91 -3.82 -29.50
N THR A 11 -2.75 -3.69 -30.55
CA THR A 11 -3.35 -2.42 -30.95
C THR A 11 -4.70 -2.16 -30.29
N ALA A 12 -5.21 -3.14 -29.54
CA ALA A 12 -6.36 -2.96 -28.67
C ALA A 12 -6.03 -1.92 -27.59
N LYS A 13 -6.52 -0.70 -27.80
CA LYS A 13 -6.55 0.34 -26.77
C LYS A 13 -7.59 -0.09 -25.74
N ASN A 14 -7.18 -0.87 -24.76
CA ASN A 14 -7.96 -0.95 -23.53
C ASN A 14 -7.98 0.48 -22.97
N ALA A 15 -9.16 1.05 -22.76
CA ALA A 15 -9.22 2.20 -21.87
C ALA A 15 -8.69 1.67 -20.54
N ASP A 16 -7.60 2.23 -20.02
CA ASP A 16 -7.16 1.88 -18.67
C ASP A 16 -8.29 2.30 -17.74
N GLU A 17 -9.12 1.34 -17.34
CA GLU A 17 -10.26 1.56 -16.46
C GLU A 17 -9.78 1.86 -15.03
N MET A 18 -8.47 1.69 -14.78
CA MET A 18 -7.83 1.87 -13.49
C MET A 18 -6.50 2.64 -13.62
N VAL A 19 -6.25 3.55 -12.68
CA VAL A 19 -4.98 4.26 -12.50
C VAL A 19 -4.40 3.92 -11.14
N LEU A 20 -3.08 3.68 -11.07
CA LEU A 20 -2.36 3.46 -9.82
C LEU A 20 -1.58 4.70 -9.43
N TYR A 21 -1.81 5.21 -8.23
CA TYR A 21 -1.02 6.29 -7.63
C TYR A 21 -0.09 5.72 -6.56
N GLN A 22 1.18 6.11 -6.59
CA GLN A 22 2.14 5.78 -5.54
C GLN A 22 2.43 7.03 -4.71
N LEU A 23 2.14 6.95 -3.42
CA LEU A 23 2.29 8.05 -2.47
C LEU A 23 3.35 7.70 -1.43
N THR A 24 4.15 8.69 -1.04
CA THR A 24 5.06 8.58 0.09
C THR A 24 4.75 9.68 1.09
N PHE A 25 4.63 9.35 2.36
CA PHE A 25 4.41 10.32 3.42
C PHE A 25 5.12 9.90 4.71
N TYR A 26 5.25 10.86 5.63
CA TYR A 26 5.75 10.59 6.97
C TYR A 26 4.73 11.03 8.02
N THR A 27 4.72 10.36 9.18
CA THR A 27 3.80 10.63 10.28
C THR A 27 4.50 11.22 11.49
N ILE A 28 3.76 11.99 12.28
CA ILE A 28 4.17 12.46 13.60
C ILE A 28 3.02 12.25 14.59
N PRO A 29 3.28 11.75 15.82
CA PRO A 29 4.57 11.27 16.34
C PRO A 29 4.99 9.91 15.76
N GLY A 30 6.25 9.51 15.97
CA GLY A 30 6.79 8.20 15.57
C GLY A 30 7.57 8.17 14.25
N GLU A 31 7.58 9.28 13.51
CA GLU A 31 8.41 9.47 12.30
C GLU A 31 8.29 8.29 11.32
N GLY A 32 7.10 7.70 11.22
CA GLY A 32 6.84 6.56 10.37
C GLY A 32 6.82 7.01 8.91
N HIS A 33 7.71 6.47 8.09
CA HIS A 33 7.72 6.72 6.65
C HIS A 33 6.93 5.60 5.98
N PHE A 34 5.96 5.97 5.16
CA PHE A 34 5.07 5.04 4.49
C PHE A 34 5.09 5.22 2.99
N GLU A 35 4.94 4.11 2.29
CA GLU A 35 4.59 4.06 0.88
C GLU A 35 3.19 3.44 0.74
N VAL A 36 2.35 4.04 -0.12
CA VAL A 36 0.99 3.58 -0.38
C VAL A 36 0.71 3.53 -1.87
N THR A 37 0.16 2.41 -2.33
CA THR A 37 -0.44 2.30 -3.66
C THR A 37 -1.95 2.51 -3.55
N VAL A 38 -2.49 3.46 -4.32
CA VAL A 38 -3.92 3.76 -4.40
C VAL A 38 -4.42 3.38 -5.78
N THR A 39 -5.50 2.60 -5.83
CA THR A 39 -6.19 2.29 -7.09
C THR A 39 -7.32 3.28 -7.30
N HIS A 40 -7.36 3.92 -8.46
CA HIS A 40 -8.44 4.79 -8.91
C HIS A 40 -9.19 4.13 -10.07
N ASP A 41 -10.40 3.68 -9.81
CA ASP A 41 -11.35 3.24 -10.83
C ASP A 41 -11.89 4.49 -11.56
N LEU A 42 -11.54 4.63 -12.83
CA LEU A 42 -11.94 5.78 -13.66
C LEU A 42 -13.41 5.72 -14.09
N ILE A 43 -14.00 4.52 -14.14
CA ILE A 43 -15.39 4.32 -14.55
C ILE A 43 -16.32 4.67 -13.37
N GLY A 44 -16.05 4.07 -12.21
CA GLY A 44 -16.77 4.35 -10.98
C GLY A 44 -16.38 5.67 -10.30
N ASN A 45 -15.26 6.28 -10.75
CA ASN A 45 -14.61 7.43 -10.12
C ASN A 45 -14.34 7.21 -8.62
N GLY A 46 -13.90 6.01 -8.26
CA GLY A 46 -13.67 5.58 -6.89
C GLY A 46 -12.19 5.35 -6.60
N PHE A 47 -11.75 5.68 -5.38
CA PHE A 47 -10.40 5.37 -4.91
C PHE A 47 -10.47 4.26 -3.87
N SER A 48 -9.56 3.30 -3.96
CA SER A 48 -9.44 2.19 -3.02
C SER A 48 -7.99 1.94 -2.63
N VAL A 49 -7.83 1.50 -1.39
CA VAL A 49 -6.57 1.09 -0.78
C VAL A 49 -6.85 -0.11 0.12
N SER A 50 -6.00 -1.12 0.05
CA SER A 50 -5.98 -2.24 0.98
C SER A 50 -4.81 -2.13 1.96
N ASP A 51 -4.92 -2.77 3.13
CA ASP A 51 -3.81 -2.83 4.11
C ASP A 51 -2.51 -3.40 3.53
N LYS A 52 -2.60 -4.25 2.50
CA LYS A 52 -1.43 -4.85 1.83
C LYS A 52 -0.69 -3.86 0.93
N GLU A 53 -1.35 -2.78 0.54
CA GLU A 53 -0.79 -1.72 -0.31
C GLU A 53 -0.19 -0.58 0.51
N ILE A 54 -0.24 -0.67 1.85
CA ILE A 54 0.39 0.29 2.76
C ILE A 54 1.60 -0.37 3.41
N SER A 55 2.77 0.20 3.18
CA SER A 55 4.03 -0.31 3.73
C SER A 55 4.74 0.77 4.53
N ARG A 56 5.10 0.49 5.80
CA ARG A 56 6.06 1.32 6.53
C ARG A 56 7.47 0.97 6.05
N ILE A 57 8.14 1.92 5.41
CA ILE A 57 9.43 1.72 4.73
C ILE A 57 10.65 1.98 5.63
N ASN A 58 10.48 2.61 6.80
CA ASN A 58 11.53 2.80 7.79
C ASN A 58 11.40 1.86 8.99
N LYS A 59 12.48 1.73 9.77
CA LYS A 59 12.50 0.87 10.97
C LYS A 59 11.48 1.33 12.00
N TYR A 60 10.74 0.37 12.58
CA TYR A 60 9.65 0.68 13.54
C TYR A 60 10.21 0.97 14.94
N GLY A 61 11.41 0.47 15.24
CA GLY A 61 12.05 0.64 16.55
C GLY A 61 11.15 0.15 17.69
N ASN A 62 11.00 0.98 18.72
CA ASN A 62 10.13 0.71 19.85
C ASN A 62 8.73 1.30 19.69
N ASP A 63 8.42 1.96 18.57
CA ASP A 63 7.12 2.63 18.37
C ASP A 63 5.92 1.74 18.70
N PRO A 64 5.84 0.47 18.27
CA PRO A 64 4.69 -0.37 18.56
C PRO A 64 4.87 -1.27 19.80
N ALA A 65 5.86 -1.01 20.67
CA ALA A 65 6.25 -1.94 21.75
C ALA A 65 5.07 -2.39 22.65
N CYS A 66 4.18 -1.47 22.99
CA CYS A 66 2.99 -1.71 23.82
C CYS A 66 1.92 -2.61 23.16
N ILE A 67 1.99 -2.86 21.85
CA ILE A 67 1.02 -3.71 21.14
C ILE A 67 1.60 -5.05 20.65
N LEU A 68 2.91 -5.29 20.77
CA LEU A 68 3.55 -6.48 20.17
C LEU A 68 3.00 -7.80 20.73
N GLU A 69 2.60 -7.82 22.00
CA GLU A 69 2.00 -9.00 22.65
C GLU A 69 0.48 -9.11 22.46
N LYS A 70 -0.18 -8.04 22.01
CA LYS A 70 -1.65 -7.97 21.93
C LYS A 70 -2.16 -8.04 20.49
N ASN A 71 -1.58 -7.23 19.60
CA ASN A 71 -2.03 -7.00 18.24
C ASN A 71 -0.85 -6.73 17.29
N LYS A 72 0.11 -7.66 17.22
CA LYS A 72 1.33 -7.52 16.40
C LYS A 72 1.06 -7.22 14.92
N GLN A 73 -0.09 -7.64 14.39
CA GLN A 73 -0.48 -7.46 12.99
C GLN A 73 -0.60 -5.99 12.56
N ILE A 74 -0.94 -5.08 13.47
CA ILE A 74 -1.09 -3.64 13.18
C ILE A 74 0.17 -2.82 13.50
N ARG A 75 1.28 -3.47 13.88
CA ARG A 75 2.50 -2.81 14.38
C ARG A 75 3.11 -1.77 13.45
N GLN A 76 2.85 -1.85 12.15
CA GLN A 76 3.37 -0.87 11.19
C GLN A 76 2.71 0.51 11.37
N TYR A 77 1.49 0.56 11.90
CA TYR A 77 0.71 1.79 12.08
C TYR A 77 0.81 2.38 13.49
N CYS A 78 1.27 1.59 14.46
CA CYS A 78 1.14 1.94 15.87
C CYS A 78 2.33 2.70 16.42
N TYR A 79 2.02 3.68 17.26
CA TYR A 79 2.95 4.40 18.12
C TYR A 79 2.44 4.40 19.56
N CYS A 80 3.29 4.02 20.51
CA CYS A 80 2.96 3.98 21.92
C CYS A 80 3.22 5.34 22.57
N LYS A 81 2.16 5.93 23.13
CA LYS A 81 2.19 7.28 23.75
C LYS A 81 3.31 7.49 24.79
N ASN A 82 3.71 6.42 25.48
CA ASN A 82 4.75 6.48 26.50
C ASN A 82 6.18 6.51 25.93
N ASN A 83 6.36 6.29 24.62
CA ASN A 83 7.63 6.42 23.93
C ASN A 83 7.90 7.89 23.59
N ARG A 84 8.00 8.78 24.59
CA ARG A 84 8.43 10.15 24.30
C ARG A 84 9.92 10.13 23.97
N HIS A 85 10.26 10.50 22.74
CA HIS A 85 11.60 10.91 22.33
C HIS A 85 11.92 12.30 22.88
#